data_AF-A0A2E6QM79-F1
#
_entry.id   AF-A0A2E6QM79-F1
#
_cell.length_a   1.000
_cell.length_b   1.000
_cell.length_c   1.000
_cell.angle_alpha   90.00
_cell.angle_beta   90.00
_cell.angle_gamma   90.00
#
_symmetry.space_group_name_H-M   'P 1'
#
loop_
_entity.id
_entity.type
_entity.pdbx_description
1 polymer ?
#
loop_
_entity_poly.entity_id
_entity_poly.type
_entity_poly.pdbx_seq_one_letter_code
_entity_poly.pdbx_strand_id
1 'polypeptide(L)'
;MKGLPTLIKLNQRELDVRRRRLSFLENRLDTLLASRAALEARLIVEQQVATGSEEVIYAYGSYASRYLTEKETLTKQIAKAEEEVAKARDAVAEAYGEVKKYELAQAARDRREQAELERAERIELDDLGLEIHRRRDDGG
;
A
#
# COMPACT_ATOMS: atom_id res chain seq x y z
N MET A 1 -12.33 -18.41 -20.62
CA MET A 1 -12.29 -17.26 -19.68
C MET A 1 -11.26 -17.53 -18.61
N LYS A 2 -10.42 -16.55 -18.23
CA LYS A 2 -9.51 -16.70 -17.07
C LYS A 2 -10.34 -16.83 -15.80
N GLY A 3 -10.05 -17.81 -14.94
CA GLY A 3 -10.78 -18.01 -13.68
C GLY A 3 -10.52 -16.92 -12.64
N LEU A 4 -11.46 -16.73 -11.71
CA LEU A 4 -11.36 -15.80 -10.59
C LEU A 4 -10.03 -15.92 -9.80
N PRO A 5 -9.47 -17.11 -9.54
CA PRO A 5 -8.16 -17.22 -8.84
C PRO A 5 -7.01 -16.57 -9.61
N THR A 6 -7.04 -16.63 -10.95
CA THR A 6 -6.01 -16.00 -11.80
C THR A 6 -6.12 -14.48 -11.75
N LEU A 7 -7.35 -13.95 -11.70
CA LEU A 7 -7.59 -12.51 -11.55
C LEU A 7 -7.14 -12.01 -10.19
N ILE A 8 -7.39 -12.76 -9.10
CA ILE A 8 -6.89 -12.42 -7.77
C ILE A 8 -5.36 -12.32 -7.79
N LYS A 9 -4.67 -13.34 -8.31
CA LYS A 9 -3.19 -13.34 -8.40
C LYS A 9 -2.65 -12.17 -9.21
N LEU A 10 -3.31 -11.81 -10.31
CA LEU A 10 -2.92 -10.66 -11.12
C LEU A 10 -3.05 -9.34 -10.35
N ASN A 11 -4.18 -9.13 -9.67
CA ASN A 11 -4.42 -7.92 -8.89
C ASN A 11 -3.51 -7.83 -7.67
N GLN A 12 -3.17 -8.95 -7.03
CA GLN A 12 -2.19 -8.98 -5.93
C GLN A 12 -0.80 -8.54 -6.41
N ARG A 13 -0.36 -9.00 -7.59
CA ARG A 13 0.91 -8.54 -8.18
C ARG A 13 0.89 -7.04 -8.48
N GLU A 14 -0.21 -6.53 -9.00
CA GLU A 14 -0.39 -5.09 -9.24
C GLU A 14 -0.33 -4.29 -7.92
N LEU A 15 -1.02 -4.75 -6.88
CA LEU A 15 -0.96 -4.17 -5.54
C LEU A 15 0.48 -4.13 -5.00
N ASP A 16 1.24 -5.21 -5.17
CA ASP A 16 2.64 -5.27 -4.74
C ASP A 16 3.53 -4.28 -5.50
N VAL A 17 3.31 -4.13 -6.81
CA VAL A 17 4.02 -3.12 -7.63
C VAL A 17 3.71 -1.71 -7.12
N ARG A 18 2.44 -1.39 -6.86
CA ARG A 18 2.03 -0.07 -6.33
C ARG A 18 2.60 0.18 -4.94
N ARG A 19 2.63 -0.83 -4.07
CA ARG A 19 3.27 -0.73 -2.73
C ARG A 19 4.76 -0.44 -2.83
N ARG A 20 5.48 -1.14 -3.69
CA ARG A 20 6.92 -0.86 -3.92
C ARG A 20 7.14 0.56 -4.45
N ARG A 21 6.25 1.03 -5.33
CA ARG A 21 6.29 2.40 -5.83
C ARG A 21 6.05 3.42 -4.71
N LEU A 22 5.07 3.19 -3.85
CA LEU A 22 4.81 4.02 -2.67
C LEU A 22 6.06 4.09 -1.76
N SER A 23 6.62 2.94 -1.37
CA SER A 23 7.82 2.91 -0.53
C SER A 23 9.00 3.64 -1.16
N PHE A 24 9.20 3.53 -2.49
CA PHE A 24 10.22 4.30 -3.18
C PHE A 24 10.01 5.82 -3.07
N LEU A 25 8.77 6.29 -3.19
CA LEU A 25 8.44 7.71 -3.08
C LEU A 25 8.56 8.23 -1.64
N GLU A 26 8.15 7.43 -0.66
CA GLU A 26 8.32 7.74 0.77
C GLU A 26 9.81 7.87 1.13
N ASN A 27 10.65 6.93 0.69
CA ASN A 27 12.11 7.04 0.88
C ASN A 27 12.71 8.31 0.24
N ARG A 28 12.20 8.72 -0.93
CA ARG A 28 12.63 9.96 -1.59
C ARG A 28 12.24 11.18 -0.77
N LEU A 29 11.01 11.21 -0.23
CA LEU A 29 10.53 12.28 0.64
C LEU A 29 11.38 12.36 1.92
N ASP A 30 11.66 11.23 2.56
CA ASP A 30 12.49 11.17 3.77
C ASP A 30 13.90 11.72 3.51
N THR A 31 14.49 11.40 2.36
CA THR A 31 15.80 11.91 1.95
C THR A 31 15.81 13.43 1.79
N LEU A 32 14.73 14.00 1.23
CA LEU A 32 14.59 15.45 1.06
C LEU A 32 14.40 16.15 2.41
N LEU A 33 13.58 15.56 3.30
CA LEU A 33 13.37 16.07 4.66
C LEU A 33 14.68 16.05 5.48
N ALA A 34 15.45 14.96 5.39
CA ALA A 34 16.77 14.86 6.01
C ALA A 34 17.73 15.92 5.47
N SER A 35 17.71 16.16 4.16
CA SER A 35 18.53 17.20 3.50
C SER A 35 18.15 18.61 3.97
N ARG A 36 16.85 18.89 4.16
CA ARG A 36 16.37 20.15 4.75
C ARG A 36 16.86 20.33 6.19
N ALA A 37 16.75 19.29 7.01
CA ALA A 37 17.23 19.33 8.40
C ALA A 37 18.75 19.56 8.47
N ALA A 38 19.53 18.93 7.59
CA ALA A 38 20.97 19.14 7.50
C ALA A 38 21.32 20.57 7.03
N LEU A 39 20.55 21.15 6.11
CA LEU A 39 20.70 22.55 5.69
C LEU A 39 20.41 23.52 6.84
N GLU A 40 19.37 23.27 7.63
CA GLU A 40 19.02 24.07 8.81
C GLU A 40 20.09 23.99 9.91
N ALA A 41 20.64 22.80 10.16
CA ALA A 41 21.74 22.62 11.11
C ALA A 41 23.00 23.39 10.68
N ARG A 42 23.34 23.36 9.37
CA ARG A 42 24.48 24.12 8.82
C ARG A 42 24.31 25.63 9.01
N LEU A 43 23.10 26.17 8.86
CA LEU A 43 22.83 27.59 9.08
C LEU A 43 23.14 28.03 10.52
N ILE A 44 22.75 27.22 11.52
CA ILE A 44 22.99 27.54 12.93
C ILE A 44 24.49 27.65 13.22
N VAL A 45 25.28 26.72 12.69
CA VAL A 45 26.74 26.74 12.82
C VAL A 45 27.33 28.00 12.18
N GLU A 46 26.89 28.35 10.96
CA GLU A 46 27.37 29.54 10.26
C GLU A 46 27.05 30.83 11.02
N GLN A 47 25.85 30.93 11.61
CA GLN A 47 25.44 32.07 12.44
C GLN A 47 26.31 32.26 13.69
N GLN A 48 26.71 31.16 14.33
CA GLN A 48 27.61 31.19 15.49
C GLN A 48 29.02 31.65 15.13
N VAL A 49 29.51 31.32 13.92
CA VAL A 49 30.82 31.77 13.44
C VAL A 49 30.80 33.26 13.07
N ALA A 50 29.71 33.73 12.46
CA ALA A 50 29.59 35.12 12.00
C ALA A 50 29.51 36.16 13.12
N THR A 51 29.17 35.76 14.34
CA THR A 51 29.12 36.67 15.50
C THR A 51 30.49 37.03 16.09
N GLY A 52 31.58 36.41 15.59
CA GLY A 52 32.94 36.57 16.15
C GLY A 52 33.87 37.58 15.46
N SER A 53 33.53 38.15 14.30
CA SER A 53 34.41 39.11 13.58
C SER A 53 33.65 39.93 12.52
N GLU A 54 33.99 41.21 12.40
CA GLU A 54 33.41 42.17 11.46
C GLU A 54 33.70 41.82 9.98
N GLU A 55 34.85 41.18 9.70
CA GLU A 55 35.21 40.63 8.38
C GLU A 55 34.30 39.46 7.95
N VAL A 56 33.72 38.74 8.92
CA VAL A 56 32.87 37.56 8.66
C VAL A 56 31.44 37.95 8.30
N ILE A 57 31.01 39.17 8.65
CA ILE A 57 29.66 39.69 8.36
C ILE A 57 29.40 39.77 6.84
N TYR A 58 30.39 40.19 6.05
CA TYR A 58 30.27 40.23 4.59
C TYR A 58 30.21 38.84 3.95
N ALA A 59 30.98 37.89 4.46
CA ALA A 59 30.95 36.50 4.00
C ALA A 59 29.60 35.82 4.30
N TYR A 60 29.00 36.14 5.45
CA TYR A 60 27.70 35.62 5.88
C TYR A 60 26.55 36.05 4.94
N GLY A 61 26.58 37.26 4.39
CA GLY A 61 25.55 37.74 3.45
C GLY A 61 25.45 36.88 2.17
N SER A 62 26.59 36.46 1.62
CA SER A 62 26.63 35.57 0.46
C SER A 62 26.10 34.17 0.81
N TYR A 63 26.49 33.64 1.98
CA TYR A 63 25.99 32.37 2.49
C TYR A 63 24.47 32.40 2.67
N ALA A 64 23.93 33.43 3.31
CA ALA A 64 22.51 33.57 3.59
C ALA A 64 21.66 33.55 2.31
N SER A 65 22.13 34.22 1.24
CA SER A 65 21.43 34.20 -0.06
C SER A 65 21.42 32.81 -0.70
N ARG A 66 22.55 32.08 -0.62
CA ARG A 66 22.63 30.69 -1.09
C ARG A 66 21.73 29.76 -0.29
N TYR A 67 21.74 29.88 1.04
CA TYR A 67 20.87 29.14 1.94
C TYR A 67 19.39 29.33 1.59
N LEU A 68 18.95 30.58 1.38
CA LEU A 68 17.55 30.87 1.03
C LEU A 68 17.14 30.20 -0.29
N THR A 69 18.02 30.26 -1.30
CA THR A 69 17.78 29.63 -2.60
C THR A 69 17.69 28.10 -2.49
N GLU A 70 18.60 27.48 -1.74
CA GLU A 70 18.62 26.03 -1.50
C GLU A 70 17.38 25.58 -0.69
N LYS A 71 17.01 26.35 0.34
CA LYS A 71 15.81 26.12 1.15
C LYS A 71 14.54 26.20 0.32
N GLU A 72 14.39 27.22 -0.52
CA GLU A 72 13.23 27.36 -1.40
C GLU A 72 13.13 26.18 -2.38
N THR A 73 14.27 25.77 -2.94
CA THR A 73 14.35 24.62 -3.84
C THR A 73 13.92 23.32 -3.14
N LEU A 74 14.47 23.04 -1.96
CA LEU A 74 14.10 21.86 -1.16
C LEU A 74 12.61 21.90 -0.77
N THR A 75 12.09 23.07 -0.39
CA THR A 75 10.68 23.24 -0.03
C THR A 75 9.76 22.87 -1.19
N LYS A 76 10.05 23.34 -2.41
CA LYS A 76 9.29 22.99 -3.62
C LYS A 76 9.39 21.49 -3.94
N GLN A 77 10.58 20.90 -3.79
CA GLN A 77 10.80 19.48 -4.04
C GLN A 77 10.05 18.58 -3.03
N ILE A 78 10.04 18.97 -1.75
CA ILE A 78 9.32 18.28 -0.68
C ILE A 78 7.81 18.33 -0.97
N ALA A 79 7.25 19.51 -1.22
CA ALA A 79 5.82 19.65 -1.51
C ALA A 79 5.38 18.77 -2.69
N LYS A 80 6.19 18.72 -3.76
CA LYS A 80 5.93 17.83 -4.90
C LYS A 80 6.03 16.35 -4.52
N ALA A 81 7.03 15.97 -3.72
CA ALA A 81 7.18 14.59 -3.25
C ALA A 81 6.03 14.16 -2.34
N GLU A 82 5.53 15.04 -1.48
CA GLU A 82 4.35 14.80 -0.63
C GLU A 82 3.10 14.55 -1.49
N GLU A 83 2.89 15.35 -2.54
CA GLU A 83 1.78 15.15 -3.48
C GLU A 83 1.90 13.80 -4.22
N GLU A 84 3.12 13.43 -4.66
CA GLU A 84 3.37 12.13 -5.30
C GLU A 84 3.13 10.95 -4.34
N VAL A 85 3.52 11.07 -3.07
CA VAL A 85 3.25 10.08 -2.02
C VAL A 85 1.75 9.95 -1.79
N ALA A 86 1.01 11.06 -1.67
CA ALA A 86 -0.44 11.04 -1.49
C ALA A 86 -1.14 10.29 -2.64
N LYS A 87 -0.81 10.63 -3.89
CA LYS A 87 -1.35 9.93 -5.07
C LYS A 87 -0.99 8.43 -5.09
N ALA A 88 0.22 8.08 -4.67
CA ALA A 88 0.64 6.68 -4.60
C ALA A 88 -0.11 5.90 -3.50
N ARG A 89 -0.43 6.54 -2.36
CA ARG A 89 -1.27 5.95 -1.30
C ARG A 89 -2.68 5.67 -1.81
N ASP A 90 -3.28 6.62 -2.51
CA ASP A 90 -4.60 6.43 -3.12
C ASP A 90 -4.60 5.29 -4.14
N ALA A 91 -3.56 5.20 -4.98
CA ALA A 91 -3.42 4.11 -5.94
C ALA A 91 -3.25 2.73 -5.26
N VAL A 92 -2.55 2.65 -4.12
CA VAL A 92 -2.47 1.42 -3.33
C VAL A 92 -3.83 1.05 -2.74
N ALA A 93 -4.57 2.02 -2.21
CA ALA A 93 -5.91 1.80 -1.66
C ALA A 93 -6.89 1.28 -2.71
N GLU A 94 -6.88 1.87 -3.91
CA GLU A 94 -7.68 1.43 -5.04
C GLU A 94 -7.37 -0.01 -5.44
N ALA A 95 -6.08 -0.36 -5.63
CA ALA A 95 -5.69 -1.71 -6.01
C ALA A 95 -6.03 -2.75 -4.93
N TYR A 96 -5.93 -2.37 -3.66
CA TYR A 96 -6.38 -3.23 -2.56
C TYR A 96 -7.89 -3.48 -2.61
N GLY A 97 -8.69 -2.46 -2.94
CA GLY A 97 -10.12 -2.59 -3.16
C GLY A 97 -10.46 -3.61 -4.26
N GLU A 98 -9.75 -3.55 -5.39
CA GLU A 98 -9.94 -4.52 -6.48
C GLU A 98 -9.56 -5.95 -6.07
N VAL A 99 -8.45 -6.16 -5.36
CA VAL A 99 -8.11 -7.48 -4.79
C VAL A 99 -9.26 -8.00 -3.93
N LYS A 100 -9.77 -7.18 -3.00
CA LYS A 100 -10.84 -7.59 -2.09
C LYS A 100 -12.15 -7.91 -2.79
N LYS A 101 -12.49 -7.17 -3.84
CA LYS A 101 -13.66 -7.43 -4.67
C LYS A 101 -13.62 -8.83 -5.29
N TYR A 102 -12.48 -9.22 -5.87
CA TYR A 102 -12.33 -10.55 -6.46
C TYR A 102 -12.27 -11.67 -5.40
N GLU A 103 -11.61 -11.42 -4.26
CA GLU A 103 -11.60 -12.37 -3.14
C GLU A 103 -13.01 -12.65 -2.60
N LEU A 104 -13.83 -11.61 -2.44
CA LEU A 104 -15.23 -11.76 -2.02
C LEU A 104 -16.07 -12.52 -3.06
N ALA A 105 -15.86 -12.24 -4.34
CA ALA A 105 -16.55 -12.96 -5.42
C ALA A 105 -16.18 -14.45 -5.43
N GLN A 106 -14.89 -14.78 -5.24
CA GLN A 106 -14.42 -16.17 -5.12
C GLN A 106 -15.04 -16.84 -3.88
N ALA A 107 -14.98 -16.21 -2.71
CA ALA A 107 -15.55 -16.77 -1.48
C ALA A 107 -17.07 -16.98 -1.56
N ALA A 108 -17.78 -16.14 -2.33
CA ALA A 108 -19.21 -16.33 -2.58
C ALA A 108 -19.48 -17.51 -3.52
N ARG A 109 -18.61 -17.75 -4.50
CA ARG A 109 -18.68 -18.91 -5.39
C ARG A 109 -18.42 -20.20 -4.61
N ASP A 110 -17.35 -20.24 -3.83
CA ASP A 110 -16.95 -21.42 -3.07
C ASP A 110 -18.05 -21.84 -2.08
N ARG A 111 -18.70 -20.87 -1.42
CA ARG A 111 -19.84 -21.14 -0.54
C ARG A 111 -21.04 -21.74 -1.25
N ARG A 112 -21.33 -21.34 -2.49
CA ARG A 112 -22.43 -21.92 -3.28
C ARG A 112 -22.08 -23.35 -3.68
N GLU A 113 -20.86 -23.57 -4.15
CA GLU A 113 -20.38 -24.90 -4.54
C GLU A 113 -20.43 -25.87 -3.36
N GLN A 114 -19.96 -25.43 -2.19
CA GLN A 114 -20.03 -26.21 -0.96
C GLN A 114 -21.47 -26.53 -0.55
N ALA A 115 -22.38 -25.56 -0.62
CA ALA A 115 -23.78 -25.79 -0.28
C ALA A 115 -24.48 -26.79 -1.22
N GLU A 116 -24.15 -26.77 -2.51
CA GLU A 116 -24.68 -27.76 -3.47
C GLU A 116 -24.11 -29.16 -3.22
N LEU A 117 -22.82 -29.27 -2.87
CA LEU A 117 -22.20 -30.55 -2.48
C LEU A 117 -22.86 -31.11 -1.22
N GLU A 118 -22.99 -30.30 -0.17
CA GLU A 118 -23.66 -30.70 1.08
C GLU A 118 -25.11 -31.12 0.84
N ARG A 119 -25.81 -30.43 -0.06
CA ARG A 119 -27.18 -30.79 -0.45
C ARG A 119 -27.22 -32.13 -1.19
N ALA A 120 -26.30 -32.37 -2.12
CA ALA A 120 -26.21 -33.63 -2.86
C ALA A 120 -25.89 -34.81 -1.91
N GLU A 121 -24.92 -34.65 -1.02
CA GLU A 121 -24.57 -35.66 -0.01
C GLU A 121 -25.75 -35.98 0.91
N ARG A 122 -26.52 -34.96 1.33
CA ARG A 122 -27.69 -35.15 2.19
C ARG A 122 -28.79 -35.96 1.50
N ILE A 123 -29.04 -35.70 0.21
CA ILE A 123 -30.02 -36.46 -0.58
C ILE A 123 -29.59 -37.93 -0.71
N GLU A 124 -28.32 -38.18 -0.99
CA GLU A 124 -27.78 -39.54 -1.11
C GLU A 124 -27.88 -40.34 0.21
N LEU A 125 -27.59 -39.69 1.34
CA LEU A 125 -27.72 -40.29 2.67
C LEU A 125 -29.18 -40.60 3.03
N ASP A 126 -30.11 -39.70 2.70
CA ASP A 126 -31.54 -39.88 2.94
C ASP A 126 -32.07 -41.07 2.10
N ASP A 127 -31.67 -41.18 0.83
CA ASP A 127 -32.06 -42.29 -0.06
C ASP A 127 -31.54 -43.64 0.46
N LEU A 128 -30.28 -43.72 0.89
CA LEU A 128 -29.71 -44.92 1.50
C LEU A 128 -30.45 -45.32 2.79
N GLY A 129 -30.81 -44.34 3.62
CA GLY A 129 -31.58 -44.55 4.85
C GLY A 129 -32.95 -45.18 4.58
N LEU A 130 -33.66 -44.69 3.56
CA LEU A 130 -34.95 -45.23 3.12
C LEU A 130 -34.83 -46.66 2.58
N GLU A 131 -33.75 -46.97 1.85
CA GLU A 131 -33.51 -48.31 1.31
C GLU A 131 -33.18 -49.33 2.44
N ILE A 132 -32.39 -48.93 3.43
CA ILE A 132 -32.09 -49.76 4.61
C ILE A 132 -33.37 -50.04 5.41
N HIS A 133 -34.22 -49.03 5.60
CA HIS A 133 -35.49 -49.19 6.30
C HIS A 133 -36.41 -50.19 5.58
N ARG A 134 -36.61 -50.02 4.26
CA ARG A 134 -37.43 -50.94 3.45
C ARG A 134 -36.93 -52.39 3.52
N ARG A 135 -35.61 -52.60 3.43
CA ARG A 135 -35.01 -53.95 3.56
C ARG A 135 -35.24 -54.60 4.93
N ARG A 136 -35.40 -53.81 5.99
CA ARG A 136 -35.71 -54.33 7.33
C ARG A 136 -37.19 -54.70 7.48
N ASP A 137 -38.08 -53.91 6.89
CA ASP A 137 -39.52 -54.16 6.94
C ASP A 137 -39.94 -55.36 6.06
N ASP A 138 -39.30 -55.55 4.91
CA ASP A 138 -39.59 -56.67 3.98
C ASP A 138 -38.98 -58.01 4.44
N GLY A 139 -38.12 -58.00 5.46
CA GLY A 139 -37.37 -59.17 5.95
C GLY A 139 -37.83 -59.75 7.29
N GLY A 140 -38.96 -59.29 7.85
CA GLY A 140 -39.59 -59.80 9.07
C GLY A 140 -40.92 -60.49 8.80
#